data_AF-A0A3M2YKN7-F1
#
_entry.id   AF-A0A3M2YKN7-F1
#
_cell.length_a   1.000
_cell.length_b   1.000
_cell.length_c   1.000
_cell.angle_alpha   90.00
_cell.angle_beta   90.00
_cell.angle_gamma   90.00
#
_symmetry.space_group_name_H-M   'P 1'
#
loop_
_entity.id
_entity.type
_entity.pdbx_description
1 polymer ?
#
loop_
_entity_poly.entity_id
_entity_poly.type
_entity_poly.pdbx_seq_one_letter_code
_entity_poly.pdbx_strand_id
1 'polypeptide(L)'
;AAIGESLVGVGAWASNFIYLSFNFGFGAGVVINGKPYFGSHGNAGEITLYNDEESINRPALRYLLEELHQKGVQVDSIEDLRLRFDPNWPGVDTWLKRIQPTLDRLV
;
A
#
# COMPACT_ATOMS: atom_id res chain seq x y z
N ALA A 1 -5.20 -2.98 16.69
CA ALA A 1 -6.07 -4.16 16.88
C ALA A 1 -5.28 -5.38 17.38
N ALA A 2 -4.34 -5.94 16.59
CA ALA A 2 -3.59 -7.16 16.96
C ALA A 2 -2.90 -7.12 18.34
N ILE A 3 -2.33 -5.98 18.73
CA ILE A 3 -1.76 -5.79 20.08
C ILE A 3 -2.83 -5.93 21.17
N GLY A 4 -4.03 -5.37 20.95
CA GLY A 4 -5.16 -5.50 21.87
C GLY A 4 -5.59 -6.96 22.01
N GLU A 5 -5.74 -7.67 20.88
CA GLU A 5 -6.03 -9.11 20.87
C GLU A 5 -4.96 -9.93 21.60
N SER A 6 -3.69 -9.49 21.55
CA SER A 6 -2.60 -10.14 22.27
C SER A 6 -2.67 -9.96 23.79
N LEU A 7 -3.27 -8.87 24.28
CA LEU A 7 -3.31 -8.53 25.70
C LEU A 7 -4.56 -9.02 26.40
N VAL A 8 -5.71 -8.94 25.72
CA VAL A 8 -7.03 -9.21 26.33
C VAL A 8 -7.92 -10.15 25.51
N GLY A 9 -7.47 -10.58 24.33
CA GLY A 9 -8.23 -11.45 23.42
C GLY A 9 -7.60 -12.82 23.24
N VAL A 10 -7.44 -13.24 21.99
CA VAL A 10 -6.87 -14.57 21.63
C VAL A 10 -5.48 -14.82 22.24
N GLY A 11 -4.74 -13.76 22.57
CA GLY A 11 -3.44 -13.81 23.25
C GLY A 11 -3.45 -14.49 24.62
N ALA A 12 -4.63 -14.65 25.25
CA ALA A 12 -4.78 -15.37 26.51
C ALA A 12 -4.42 -16.86 26.41
N TRP A 13 -4.54 -17.47 25.22
CA TRP A 13 -4.24 -18.89 24.99
C TRP A 13 -3.40 -19.16 23.73
N ALA A 14 -3.30 -18.21 22.81
CA ALA A 14 -2.45 -18.29 21.63
C ALA A 14 -1.32 -17.26 21.69
N SER A 15 -0.10 -17.74 21.91
CA SER A 15 1.10 -16.88 21.82
C SER A 15 1.50 -16.53 20.38
N ASN A 16 0.95 -17.24 19.38
CA ASN A 16 1.18 -17.00 17.97
C ASN A 16 -0.16 -16.89 17.24
N PHE A 17 -0.43 -15.77 16.58
CA PHE A 17 -1.65 -15.59 15.80
C PHE A 17 -1.50 -14.47 14.75
N ILE A 18 -2.45 -14.43 13.82
CA ILE A 18 -2.62 -13.36 12.85
C ILE A 18 -4.00 -12.74 13.07
N TYR A 19 -4.05 -11.44 13.26
CA TYR A 19 -5.28 -10.68 13.21
C TYR A 19 -5.51 -10.20 11.77
N LEU A 20 -6.68 -10.48 11.20
CA LEU A 20 -7.06 -10.00 9.87
C LEU A 20 -8.07 -8.86 10.02
N SER A 21 -7.78 -7.73 9.40
CA SER A 21 -8.62 -6.54 9.38
C SER A 21 -9.25 -6.38 8.00
N PHE A 22 -10.58 -6.41 7.95
CA PHE A 22 -11.36 -6.11 6.75
C PHE A 22 -12.01 -4.73 6.92
N ASN A 23 -11.46 -3.73 6.25
CA ASN A 23 -12.04 -2.39 6.15
C ASN A 23 -12.11 -2.01 4.66
N PHE A 24 -11.96 -0.73 4.32
CA PHE A 24 -11.77 -0.33 2.92
C PHE A 24 -10.51 -0.94 2.29
N GLY A 25 -9.51 -1.24 3.11
CA GLY A 25 -8.36 -2.07 2.76
C GLY A 25 -8.40 -3.43 3.47
N PHE A 26 -7.51 -4.31 3.05
CA PHE A 26 -7.18 -5.53 3.77
C PHE A 26 -5.83 -5.32 4.45
N GLY A 27 -5.66 -5.85 5.66
CA GLY A 27 -4.41 -5.74 6.40
C GLY A 27 -4.39 -6.73 7.53
N ALA A 28 -3.20 -6.99 8.06
CA ALA A 28 -3.00 -7.94 9.13
C ALA A 28 -2.03 -7.44 10.19
N GLY A 29 -2.16 -7.99 11.40
CA GLY A 29 -1.15 -7.86 12.43
C GLY A 29 -0.67 -9.24 12.86
N VAL A 30 0.65 -9.43 12.90
CA VAL A 30 1.27 -10.71 13.24
C VAL A 30 1.78 -10.64 14.69
N VAL A 31 1.47 -11.66 15.48
CA VAL A 31 1.99 -11.83 16.83
C VAL A 31 2.73 -13.15 16.91
N ILE A 32 3.98 -13.11 17.37
CA ILE A 32 4.85 -14.28 17.55
C ILE A 32 5.39 -14.27 18.98
N ASN A 33 5.22 -15.37 19.69
CA ASN A 33 5.62 -15.51 21.11
C ASN A 33 5.10 -14.36 22.00
N GLY A 34 3.84 -13.95 21.78
CA GLY A 34 3.19 -12.87 22.52
C GLY A 34 3.70 -11.47 22.20
N LYS A 35 4.54 -11.31 21.17
CA LYS A 35 5.10 -10.03 20.75
C LYS A 35 4.64 -9.65 19.35
N PRO A 36 4.28 -8.38 19.11
CA PRO A 36 4.02 -7.90 17.76
C PRO A 36 5.25 -8.10 16.87
N TYR A 37 5.03 -8.66 15.69
CA TYR A 37 6.06 -8.87 14.69
C TYR A 37 5.88 -7.88 13.55
N PHE A 38 6.92 -7.07 13.32
CA PHE A 38 6.89 -5.98 12.33
C PHE A 38 7.62 -6.35 11.01
N GLY A 39 8.35 -7.46 10.96
CA GLY A 39 9.19 -7.80 9.81
C GLY A 39 10.49 -6.98 9.76
N SER A 40 11.37 -7.30 8.81
CA SER A 40 12.68 -6.66 8.67
C SER A 40 12.61 -5.19 8.26
N HIS A 41 11.53 -4.78 7.58
CA HIS A 41 11.31 -3.43 7.09
C HIS A 41 10.05 -2.76 7.68
N GLY A 42 9.47 -3.33 8.74
CA GLY A 42 8.25 -2.79 9.34
C GLY A 42 6.95 -3.06 8.55
N ASN A 43 7.01 -3.91 7.52
CA ASN A 43 5.90 -4.18 6.60
C ASN A 43 5.21 -5.54 6.85
N ALA A 44 5.47 -6.22 7.97
CA ALA A 44 4.76 -7.47 8.27
C ALA A 44 3.27 -7.21 8.48
N GLY A 45 2.45 -7.98 7.77
CA GLY A 45 0.99 -7.84 7.81
C GLY A 45 0.43 -6.85 6.79
N GLU A 46 1.27 -6.22 5.97
CA GLU A 46 0.83 -5.55 4.74
C GLU A 46 0.38 -6.61 3.73
N ILE A 47 -0.92 -6.94 3.75
CA ILE A 47 -1.55 -7.86 2.83
C ILE A 47 -2.55 -7.07 2.03
N THR A 48 -2.49 -7.11 0.70
CA THR A 48 -3.47 -6.42 -0.12
C THR A 48 -4.26 -7.38 -0.99
N LEU A 49 -5.57 -7.18 -1.02
CA LEU A 49 -6.50 -7.87 -1.89
C LEU A 49 -7.01 -6.84 -2.88
N TYR A 50 -6.71 -7.06 -4.16
CA TYR A 50 -7.26 -6.27 -5.25
C TYR A 50 -7.61 -7.23 -6.37
N ASN A 51 -8.71 -6.96 -7.06
CA ASN A 51 -8.96 -7.58 -8.34
C ASN A 51 -8.08 -6.94 -9.44
N ASP A 52 -8.11 -7.50 -10.65
CA ASP A 52 -7.27 -7.04 -11.76
C ASP A 52 -7.50 -5.57 -12.12
N GLU A 53 -8.76 -5.11 -12.13
CA GLU A 53 -9.10 -3.71 -12.41
C GLU A 53 -8.61 -2.76 -11.31
N GLU A 54 -8.79 -3.13 -10.05
CA GLU A 54 -8.31 -2.36 -8.91
C GLU A 54 -6.78 -2.31 -8.86
N SER A 55 -6.12 -3.38 -9.31
CA SER A 55 -4.67 -3.47 -9.35
C SER A 55 -4.04 -2.39 -10.23
N ILE A 56 -4.62 -2.15 -11.41
CA ILE A 56 -4.15 -1.16 -12.38
C ILE A 56 -4.43 0.28 -11.91
N ASN A 57 -5.47 0.47 -11.09
CA ASN A 57 -5.88 1.79 -10.59
C ASN A 57 -5.30 2.15 -9.22
N ARG A 58 -4.32 1.37 -8.70
CA ARG A 58 -3.65 1.71 -7.44
C ARG A 58 -2.81 2.98 -7.60
N PRO A 59 -2.72 3.83 -6.57
CA PRO A 59 -1.86 5.01 -6.56
C PRO A 59 -0.38 4.64 -6.34
N ALA A 60 0.15 3.72 -7.14
CA ALA A 60 1.55 3.32 -7.09
C ALA A 60 2.35 4.12 -8.13
N LEU A 61 3.46 4.72 -7.69
CA LEU A 61 4.32 5.56 -8.54
C LEU A 61 4.87 4.83 -9.77
N ARG A 62 4.95 3.50 -9.75
CA ARG A 62 5.32 2.70 -10.94
C ARG A 62 4.39 2.96 -12.13
N TYR A 63 3.09 3.12 -11.88
CA TYR A 63 2.11 3.37 -12.93
C TYR A 63 2.17 4.81 -13.45
N LEU A 64 2.63 5.74 -12.62
CA LEU A 64 2.96 7.08 -13.06
C LEU A 64 4.20 7.05 -13.97
N LEU A 65 5.26 6.31 -13.60
CA LEU A 65 6.44 6.14 -14.46
C LEU A 65 6.06 5.55 -15.83
N GLU A 66 5.24 4.50 -15.85
CA GLU A 66 4.75 3.90 -17.11
C GLU A 66 3.98 4.91 -17.97
N GLU A 67 3.08 5.70 -17.36
CA GLU A 67 2.33 6.74 -18.07
C GLU A 67 3.27 7.83 -18.64
N LEU A 68 4.25 8.27 -17.86
CA LEU A 68 5.27 9.24 -18.27
C LEU A 68 6.10 8.72 -19.44
N HIS A 69 6.55 7.46 -19.39
CA HIS A 69 7.29 6.81 -20.47
C HIS A 69 6.46 6.72 -21.76
N GLN A 70 5.18 6.37 -21.65
CA GLN A 70 4.27 6.32 -22.80
C GLN A 70 4.09 7.70 -23.46
N LYS A 71 4.27 8.79 -22.70
CA LYS A 71 4.25 10.18 -23.21
C LYS A 71 5.63 10.71 -23.59
N GLY A 72 6.67 9.86 -23.56
CA GLY A 72 8.03 10.19 -23.97
C GLY A 72 8.86 10.93 -22.92
N VAL A 73 8.36 11.09 -21.69
CA VAL A 73 9.10 11.70 -20.59
C VAL A 73 10.12 10.69 -20.06
N GLN A 74 11.40 11.03 -20.09
CA GLN A 74 12.48 10.16 -19.62
C GLN A 74 12.66 10.34 -18.11
N VAL A 75 12.22 9.35 -17.33
CA VAL A 75 12.40 9.27 -15.87
C VAL A 75 12.76 7.83 -15.51
N ASP A 76 13.98 7.58 -15.05
CA ASP A 76 14.52 6.22 -15.01
C ASP A 76 14.24 5.49 -13.69
N SER A 77 13.80 6.21 -12.66
CA SER A 77 13.51 5.63 -11.35
C SER A 77 12.57 6.48 -10.51
N ILE A 78 12.13 5.92 -9.38
CA ILE A 78 11.38 6.66 -8.37
C ILE A 78 12.21 7.79 -7.74
N GLU A 79 13.51 7.58 -7.57
CA GLU A 79 14.39 8.63 -7.03
C GLU A 79 14.54 9.79 -8.02
N ASP A 80 14.68 9.45 -9.31
CA ASP A 80 14.74 10.43 -10.39
C ASP A 80 13.42 11.22 -10.52
N LEU A 81 12.29 10.51 -10.41
CA LEU A 81 10.96 11.13 -10.30
C LEU A 81 10.92 12.11 -9.13
N ARG A 82 11.37 11.71 -7.93
CA ARG A 82 11.37 12.55 -6.72
C ARG A 82 12.19 13.83 -6.91
N LEU A 83 13.31 13.76 -7.62
CA LEU A 83 14.24 14.88 -7.81
C LEU A 83 13.80 15.87 -8.89
N ARG A 84 13.13 15.40 -9.94
CA ARG A 84 12.82 16.20 -11.13
C ARG A 84 11.34 16.40 -11.41
N PHE A 85 10.47 15.91 -10.51
CA PHE A 85 9.02 15.94 -10.70
C PHE A 85 8.53 17.32 -11.17
N ASP A 86 7.81 17.32 -12.28
CA ASP A 86 7.06 18.46 -12.78
C ASP A 86 5.58 18.07 -12.91
N PRO A 87 4.66 18.72 -12.18
CA PRO A 87 3.24 18.43 -12.28
C PRO A 87 2.67 18.68 -13.69
N ASN A 88 3.36 19.47 -14.52
CA ASN A 88 2.92 19.77 -15.88
C ASN A 88 3.38 18.72 -16.92
N TRP A 89 4.07 17.65 -16.50
CA TRP A 89 4.46 16.60 -17.44
C TRP A 89 3.24 15.93 -18.08
N PRO A 90 3.34 15.61 -19.38
CA PRO A 90 2.25 14.94 -20.07
C PRO A 90 1.98 13.58 -19.42
N GLY A 91 0.71 13.31 -19.12
CA GLY A 91 0.27 12.07 -18.46
C GLY A 91 0.03 12.19 -16.95
N VAL A 92 0.59 13.21 -16.26
CA VAL A 92 0.38 13.40 -14.82
C VAL A 92 -1.11 13.61 -14.50
N ASP A 93 -1.77 14.57 -15.14
CA ASP A 93 -3.20 14.83 -14.94
C ASP A 93 -4.09 13.64 -15.31
N THR A 94 -3.72 12.92 -16.38
CA THR A 94 -4.44 11.71 -16.80
C THR A 94 -4.35 10.63 -15.74
N TRP A 95 -3.15 10.39 -15.20
CA TRP A 95 -2.92 9.44 -14.14
C TRP A 95 -3.66 9.85 -12.85
N LEU A 96 -3.58 11.12 -12.46
CA LEU A 96 -4.29 11.65 -11.28
C LEU A 96 -5.81 11.44 -11.39
N LYS A 97 -6.41 11.81 -12.53
CA LYS A 97 -7.85 11.58 -12.76
C LYS A 97 -8.24 10.10 -12.69
N ARG A 98 -7.35 9.20 -13.12
CA ARG A 98 -7.57 7.74 -13.06
C ARG A 98 -7.54 7.23 -11.62
N ILE A 99 -6.59 7.70 -10.80
CA ILE A 99 -6.38 7.17 -9.44
C ILE A 99 -7.18 7.92 -8.35
N GLN A 100 -7.66 9.14 -8.62
CA GLN A 100 -8.39 9.96 -7.64
C GLN A 100 -9.52 9.21 -6.92
N PRO A 101 -10.41 8.46 -7.62
CA PRO A 101 -11.49 7.73 -6.95
C PRO A 101 -11.00 6.65 -5.97
N THR A 102 -9.82 6.07 -6.23
CA THR A 102 -9.18 5.10 -5.33
C THR A 102 -8.59 5.79 -4.11
N LEU A 103 -8.00 6.98 -4.29
CA LEU A 103 -7.42 7.75 -3.18
C LEU A 103 -8.51 8.26 -2.24
N ASP A 104 -9.62 8.77 -2.76
CA ASP A 104 -10.75 9.29 -1.97
C ASP A 104 -11.39 8.21 -1.07
N ARG A 105 -11.17 6.93 -1.37
CA ARG A 105 -11.62 5.79 -0.57
C ARG A 105 -10.70 5.45 0.61
N LEU A 106 -9.45 5.90 0.57
CA LEU A 106 -8.43 5.60 1.59
C LEU A 106 -8.38 6.64 2.72
N VAL A 107 -9.02 7.80 2.55
CA VAL A 107 -8.98 8.96 3.47
C VAL A 107 -10.26 9.06 4.29
#